data_AF-H5TFV2-F1
#
_entry.id   AF-H5TFV2-F1
#
_cell.length_a   1.000
_cell.length_b   1.000
_cell.length_c   1.000
_cell.angle_alpha   90.00
_cell.angle_beta   90.00
_cell.angle_gamma   90.00
#
_symmetry.space_group_name_H-M   'P 1'
#
loop_
_entity.id
_entity.type
_entity.pdbx_description
1 polymer ?
#
loop_
_entity_poly.entity_id
_entity_poly.type
_entity_poly.pdbx_seq_one_letter_code
_entity_poly.pdbx_strand_id
1 'polypeptide(L)'
;MTSQVPPARTPPVRTPRAEWRGILTRRRGGPLAPDRAASRLSAYVYGNIMVLAALVTASAHAVENGEAVWLVLGTGLTTYIAHVFADLVAGSSIPEAHGHSGSSAQDGGAHDEGHPGSEHPPADDGARAHVRHELRDATPIISSAILPAIALALGWADVLPTAWAHGLAGAVVVLRIASVPIVVERVRGNRVSMRVIVAGVATAGLAAVVVLLKVLLAH
;
A
#
# COMPACT_ATOMS: atom_id res chain seq x y z
N MET A 1 -11.50 64.86 -19.23
CA MET A 1 -11.96 64.50 -17.87
C MET A 1 -12.95 63.36 -18.03
N THR A 2 -12.78 62.13 -17.55
CA THR A 2 -11.81 61.53 -16.62
C THR A 2 -11.91 60.01 -16.87
N SER A 3 -10.82 59.35 -17.25
CA SER A 3 -10.79 57.89 -17.42
C SER A 3 -10.76 57.25 -16.03
N GLN A 4 -11.81 56.52 -15.64
CA GLN A 4 -11.85 55.78 -14.37
C GLN A 4 -11.04 54.49 -14.50
N VAL A 5 -9.92 54.42 -13.79
CA VAL A 5 -9.10 53.22 -13.61
C VAL A 5 -9.77 52.34 -12.55
N PRO A 6 -10.10 51.06 -12.84
CA PRO A 6 -10.70 50.17 -11.85
C PRO A 6 -9.69 49.83 -10.73
N PRO A 7 -10.13 49.69 -9.46
CA PRO A 7 -9.24 49.45 -8.34
C PRO A 7 -8.56 48.08 -8.46
N ALA A 8 -7.26 48.06 -8.16
CA ALA A 8 -6.42 46.87 -8.15
C ALA A 8 -6.98 45.82 -7.17
N ARG A 9 -7.21 44.60 -7.66
CA ARG A 9 -7.63 43.47 -6.82
C ARG A 9 -6.47 43.06 -5.92
N THR A 10 -6.66 43.17 -4.61
CA THR A 10 -5.71 42.66 -3.62
C THR A 10 -5.56 41.14 -3.76
N PRO A 11 -4.34 40.59 -3.85
CA PRO A 11 -4.15 39.14 -3.91
C PRO A 11 -4.57 38.49 -2.59
N PRO A 12 -5.21 37.31 -2.61
CA PRO A 12 -5.61 36.63 -1.39
C PRO A 12 -4.39 36.21 -0.57
N VAL A 13 -4.39 36.58 0.71
CA VAL A 13 -3.41 36.13 1.72
C VAL A 13 -3.53 34.62 1.88
N ARG A 14 -2.54 33.87 1.40
CA ARG A 14 -2.46 32.42 1.61
C ARG A 14 -2.17 32.15 3.09
N THR A 15 -3.14 31.63 3.83
CA THR A 15 -2.98 31.22 5.23
C THR A 15 -2.02 30.01 5.35
N PRO A 16 -0.93 30.08 6.12
CA PRO A 16 0.10 29.03 6.23
C PRO A 16 -0.27 27.92 7.24
N ARG A 17 -1.52 27.41 7.23
CA ARG A 17 -1.95 26.32 8.14
C ARG A 17 -2.06 24.93 7.48
N ALA A 18 -1.80 24.83 6.17
CA ALA A 18 -1.90 23.56 5.42
C ALA A 18 -0.55 22.84 5.22
N GLU A 19 0.57 23.43 5.64
CA GLU A 19 1.90 22.96 5.25
C GLU A 19 2.38 21.73 6.02
N TRP A 20 1.91 21.54 7.27
CA TRP A 20 2.27 20.38 8.09
C TRP A 20 1.76 19.04 7.53
N ARG A 21 0.73 19.05 6.67
CA ARG A 21 0.26 17.84 5.97
C ARG A 21 1.08 17.52 4.71
N GLY A 22 1.98 18.43 4.28
CA GLY A 22 2.77 18.36 3.06
C GLY A 22 4.07 17.57 3.16
N ILE A 23 4.60 17.40 4.39
CA ILE A 23 5.93 16.84 4.64
C ILE A 23 5.96 15.31 4.47
N LEU A 24 4.82 14.63 4.65
CA LEU A 24 4.69 13.20 4.39
C LEU A 24 4.24 12.87 2.94
N THR A 25 3.99 13.88 2.10
CA THR A 25 3.19 13.73 0.86
C THR A 25 3.88 14.11 -0.45
N ARG A 26 5.20 14.33 -0.50
CA ARG A 26 5.90 14.45 -1.79
C ARG A 26 6.40 13.09 -2.28
N ARG A 27 5.56 12.32 -2.99
CA ARG A 27 6.04 11.33 -3.97
C ARG A 27 6.31 12.05 -5.29
N ARG A 28 7.51 11.86 -5.83
CA ARG A 28 8.09 12.59 -6.98
C ARG A 28 7.51 12.20 -8.35
N GLY A 29 6.28 11.71 -8.45
CA GLY A 29 5.74 11.26 -9.74
C GLY A 29 4.27 10.87 -9.71
N GLY A 30 3.40 11.87 -9.83
CA GLY A 30 1.99 11.74 -10.25
C GLY A 30 1.07 10.74 -9.53
N PRO A 31 -0.23 10.71 -9.90
CA PRO A 31 -1.13 9.61 -9.58
C PRO A 31 -0.65 8.31 -10.25
N LEU A 32 -0.76 7.18 -9.56
CA LEU A 32 -0.41 5.86 -10.11
C LEU A 32 -1.46 5.43 -11.15
N ALA A 33 -1.04 4.68 -12.18
CA ALA A 33 -1.96 4.06 -13.12
C ALA A 33 -2.96 3.16 -12.36
N PRO A 34 -4.26 3.14 -12.75
CA PRO A 34 -5.32 2.43 -12.02
C PRO A 34 -5.01 0.96 -11.72
N ASP A 35 -4.39 0.25 -12.66
CA ASP A 35 -4.07 -1.18 -12.50
C ASP A 35 -3.00 -1.41 -11.42
N ARG A 36 -1.98 -0.54 -11.37
CA ARG A 36 -0.95 -0.60 -10.33
C ARG A 36 -1.48 -0.18 -8.96
N ALA A 37 -2.39 0.79 -8.94
CA ALA A 37 -3.10 1.17 -7.73
C ALA A 37 -3.91 -0.01 -7.17
N ALA A 38 -4.60 -0.76 -8.04
CA ALA A 38 -5.36 -1.94 -7.66
C ALA A 38 -4.45 -3.08 -7.16
N SER A 39 -3.35 -3.38 -7.87
CA SER A 39 -2.37 -4.40 -7.45
C SER A 39 -1.80 -4.10 -6.06
N ARG A 40 -1.27 -2.88 -5.85
CA ARG A 40 -0.72 -2.48 -4.54
C ARG A 40 -1.75 -2.52 -3.41
N LEU A 41 -2.99 -2.16 -3.73
CA LEU A 41 -4.08 -2.20 -2.75
C LEU A 41 -4.43 -3.65 -2.40
N SER A 42 -4.51 -4.53 -3.38
CA SER A 42 -4.74 -5.97 -3.18
C SER A 42 -3.65 -6.57 -2.30
N ALA A 43 -2.39 -6.32 -2.64
CA ALA A 43 -1.23 -6.75 -1.85
C ALA A 43 -1.28 -6.22 -0.40
N TYR A 44 -1.71 -4.98 -0.20
CA TYR A 44 -1.88 -4.40 1.14
C TYR A 44 -3.00 -5.09 1.94
N VAL A 45 -4.19 -5.27 1.35
CA VAL A 45 -5.33 -5.93 2.01
C VAL A 45 -5.00 -7.38 2.33
N TYR A 46 -4.52 -8.11 1.33
CA TYR A 46 -4.20 -9.52 1.46
C TYR A 46 -3.11 -9.80 2.49
N GLY A 47 -2.03 -9.01 2.47
CA GLY A 47 -0.95 -9.12 3.47
C GLY A 47 -1.46 -8.94 4.90
N ASN A 48 -2.28 -7.92 5.15
CA ASN A 48 -2.84 -7.70 6.49
C ASN A 48 -3.80 -8.83 6.93
N ILE A 49 -4.59 -9.40 6.01
CA ILE A 49 -5.47 -10.53 6.33
C ILE A 49 -4.65 -11.77 6.70
N MET A 50 -3.59 -12.06 5.95
CA MET A 50 -2.71 -13.19 6.24
C MET A 50 -1.98 -13.04 7.58
N VAL A 51 -1.49 -11.84 7.90
CA VAL A 51 -0.87 -11.57 9.20
C VAL A 51 -1.89 -11.64 10.33
N LEU A 52 -3.12 -11.18 10.12
CA LEU A 52 -4.20 -11.34 11.11
C LEU A 52 -4.48 -12.83 11.35
N ALA A 53 -4.57 -13.64 10.30
CA ALA A 53 -4.79 -15.08 10.41
C ALA A 53 -3.64 -15.76 11.17
N ALA A 54 -2.39 -15.44 10.84
CA ALA A 54 -1.21 -15.91 11.56
C ALA A 54 -1.28 -15.57 13.06
N LEU A 55 -1.63 -14.32 13.39
CA LEU A 55 -1.75 -13.87 14.78
C LEU A 55 -2.92 -14.54 15.51
N VAL A 56 -4.05 -14.76 14.83
CA VAL A 56 -5.20 -15.50 15.37
C VAL A 56 -4.85 -16.97 15.62
N THR A 57 -3.95 -17.55 14.85
CA THR A 57 -3.45 -18.92 15.07
C THR A 57 -2.43 -18.99 16.22
N ALA A 58 -1.59 -17.97 16.40
CA ALA A 58 -0.57 -17.97 17.45
C ALA A 58 -1.17 -17.91 18.87
N SER A 59 -0.82 -18.85 19.76
CA SER A 59 -1.26 -18.82 21.17
C SER A 59 -0.37 -17.91 22.03
N ALA A 60 -0.79 -17.63 23.29
CA ALA A 60 0.05 -16.90 24.23
C ALA A 60 1.36 -17.64 24.55
N HIS A 61 1.31 -18.98 24.71
CA HIS A 61 2.50 -19.81 24.91
C HIS A 61 3.47 -19.74 23.72
N ALA A 62 2.95 -19.58 22.49
CA ALA A 62 3.77 -19.41 21.30
C ALA A 62 4.56 -18.07 21.30
N VAL A 63 4.11 -17.07 22.05
CA VAL A 63 4.86 -15.80 22.19
C VAL A 63 6.06 -15.98 23.11
N GLU A 64 5.89 -16.68 24.24
CA GLU A 64 6.96 -16.97 25.21
C GLU A 64 8.10 -17.79 24.57
N ASN A 65 7.75 -18.72 23.67
CA ASN A 65 8.72 -19.52 22.93
C ASN A 65 9.29 -18.82 21.69
N GLY A 66 8.81 -17.61 21.36
CA GLY A 66 9.20 -16.87 20.15
C GLY A 66 8.60 -17.42 18.85
N GLU A 67 7.87 -18.53 18.90
CA GLU A 67 7.19 -19.14 17.75
C GLU A 67 6.22 -18.18 17.06
N ALA A 68 5.52 -17.34 17.82
CA ALA A 68 4.59 -16.35 17.27
C ALA A 68 5.29 -15.35 16.33
N VAL A 69 6.54 -14.99 16.63
CA VAL A 69 7.37 -14.10 15.78
C VAL A 69 7.68 -14.80 14.47
N TRP A 70 8.15 -16.05 14.54
CA TRP A 70 8.46 -16.86 13.37
C TRP A 70 7.24 -17.18 12.52
N LEU A 71 6.09 -17.40 13.15
CA LEU A 71 4.83 -17.65 12.45
C LEU A 71 4.43 -16.40 11.64
N VAL A 72 4.42 -15.21 12.25
CA VAL A 72 4.07 -13.97 11.56
C VAL A 72 5.08 -13.61 10.45
N LEU A 73 6.38 -13.69 10.74
CA LEU A 73 7.43 -13.41 9.77
C LEU A 73 7.43 -14.44 8.63
N GLY A 74 7.27 -15.73 8.97
CA GLY A 74 7.20 -16.83 8.02
C GLY A 74 6.00 -16.70 7.09
N THR A 75 4.81 -16.41 7.62
CA THR A 75 3.61 -16.14 6.80
C THR A 75 3.83 -14.94 5.87
N GLY A 76 4.37 -13.82 6.38
CA GLY A 76 4.65 -12.65 5.56
C GLY A 76 5.66 -12.91 4.44
N LEU A 77 6.76 -13.60 4.77
CA LEU A 77 7.84 -13.92 3.83
C LEU A 77 7.41 -14.92 2.75
N THR A 78 6.75 -16.02 3.15
CA THR A 78 6.27 -17.04 2.20
C THR A 78 5.24 -16.46 1.23
N THR A 79 4.32 -15.65 1.74
CA THR A 79 3.31 -14.97 0.92
C THR A 79 3.97 -14.02 -0.07
N TYR A 80 4.98 -13.26 0.38
CA TYR A 80 5.74 -12.38 -0.49
C TYR A 80 6.47 -13.13 -1.61
N ILE A 81 7.15 -14.23 -1.28
CA ILE A 81 7.86 -15.07 -2.27
C ILE A 81 6.86 -15.62 -3.28
N ALA A 82 5.72 -16.14 -2.81
CA ALA A 82 4.68 -16.68 -3.68
C ALA A 82 4.09 -15.61 -4.62
N HIS A 83 3.89 -14.39 -4.15
CA HIS A 83 3.39 -13.27 -4.96
C HIS A 83 4.36 -12.94 -6.08
N VAL A 84 5.62 -12.67 -5.72
CA VAL A 84 6.69 -12.38 -6.69
C VAL A 84 6.84 -13.51 -7.70
N PHE A 85 6.80 -14.77 -7.24
CA PHE A 85 6.86 -15.92 -8.12
C PHE A 85 5.67 -15.98 -9.10
N ALA A 86 4.45 -15.74 -8.62
CA ALA A 86 3.26 -15.74 -9.47
C ALA A 86 3.35 -14.68 -10.58
N ASP A 87 3.82 -13.48 -10.25
CA ASP A 87 3.97 -12.39 -11.24
C ASP A 87 5.11 -12.67 -12.24
N LEU A 88 6.22 -13.28 -11.80
CA LEU A 88 7.30 -13.72 -12.70
C LEU A 88 6.82 -14.82 -13.68
N VAL A 89 6.01 -15.75 -13.20
CA VAL A 89 5.42 -16.80 -14.06
C VAL A 89 4.39 -16.19 -15.01
N ALA A 90 3.55 -15.27 -14.55
CA ALA A 90 2.56 -14.60 -15.39
C ALA A 90 3.22 -13.76 -16.49
N GLY A 91 4.26 -12.98 -16.16
CA GLY A 91 4.98 -12.14 -17.11
C GLY A 91 5.75 -12.92 -18.18
N SER A 92 6.09 -14.19 -17.92
CA SER A 92 6.74 -15.07 -18.90
C SER A 92 5.76 -15.89 -19.74
N SER A 93 4.48 -15.97 -19.36
CA SER A 93 3.49 -16.85 -20.00
C SER A 93 2.42 -16.11 -20.84
N ILE A 94 2.31 -14.79 -20.76
CA ILE A 94 1.36 -13.99 -21.54
C ILE A 94 2.13 -13.04 -22.49
N PRO A 95 2.19 -13.31 -23.80
CA PRO A 95 2.58 -12.30 -24.78
C PRO A 95 1.54 -11.17 -24.69
N GLU A 96 1.95 -9.99 -24.26
CA GLU A 96 1.08 -8.82 -24.16
C GLU A 96 0.49 -8.51 -25.54
N ALA A 97 -0.73 -8.98 -25.79
CA ALA A 97 -1.49 -8.59 -26.96
C ALA A 97 -1.88 -7.12 -26.80
N HIS A 98 -1.07 -6.22 -27.34
CA HIS A 98 -1.40 -4.81 -27.48
C HIS A 98 -2.70 -4.68 -28.30
N GLY A 99 -3.82 -4.54 -27.59
CA GLY A 99 -5.09 -4.17 -28.18
C GLY A 99 -5.02 -2.73 -28.66
N HIS A 100 -4.96 -2.55 -29.98
CA HIS A 100 -5.28 -1.30 -30.64
C HIS A 100 -6.68 -0.82 -30.21
N SER A 101 -6.76 0.23 -29.41
CA SER A 101 -7.94 1.08 -29.33
C SER A 101 -7.68 2.32 -30.16
N GLY A 102 -8.27 2.33 -31.36
CA GLY A 102 -8.24 3.46 -32.26
C GLY A 102 -8.86 4.72 -31.66
N SER A 103 -8.23 5.86 -31.95
CA SER A 103 -8.87 7.16 -31.93
C SER A 103 -8.28 8.00 -33.05
N SER A 104 -9.12 8.16 -34.08
CA SER A 104 -9.26 9.36 -34.91
C SER A 104 -8.22 9.59 -36.00
N ALA A 105 -8.69 9.37 -37.23
CA ALA A 105 -8.15 9.95 -38.43
C ALA A 105 -8.08 11.49 -38.37
N GLN A 106 -7.12 12.03 -39.13
CA GLN A 106 -6.99 13.41 -39.61
C GLN A 106 -6.35 14.37 -38.58
N ASP A 107 -5.17 14.95 -38.82
CA ASP A 107 -4.89 15.91 -39.87
C ASP A 107 -3.36 16.10 -40.09
N GLY A 108 -2.96 16.55 -41.27
CA GLY A 108 -1.58 16.59 -41.75
C GLY A 108 -0.70 17.64 -41.08
N GLY A 109 0.59 17.30 -40.95
CA GLY A 109 1.64 18.22 -40.54
C GLY A 109 3.00 17.57 -40.70
N ALA A 110 3.70 17.93 -41.77
CA ALA A 110 5.08 17.53 -42.02
C ALA A 110 6.00 18.09 -40.92
N HIS A 111 6.62 17.22 -40.14
CA HIS A 111 7.88 17.51 -39.46
C HIS A 111 8.74 16.24 -39.48
N ASP A 112 9.62 16.20 -40.48
CA ASP A 112 10.82 15.38 -40.49
C ASP A 112 11.80 15.99 -39.50
N GLU A 113 11.88 15.45 -38.29
CA GLU A 113 12.99 15.63 -37.37
C GLU A 113 13.45 14.25 -36.90
N GLY A 114 14.65 13.88 -37.32
CA GLY A 114 15.25 12.57 -37.11
C GLY A 114 15.15 12.11 -35.66
N HIS A 115 14.52 10.96 -35.47
CA HIS A 115 14.64 10.19 -34.22
C HIS A 115 16.10 9.73 -34.09
N PRO A 116 16.90 10.24 -33.13
CA PRO A 116 18.11 9.53 -32.74
C PRO A 116 17.67 8.17 -32.22
N GLY A 117 18.44 7.14 -32.57
CA GLY A 117 18.06 5.73 -32.50
C GLY A 117 17.29 5.36 -31.23
N SER A 118 16.27 4.52 -31.41
CA SER A 118 15.73 3.71 -30.34
C SER A 118 16.85 2.83 -29.79
N GLU A 119 17.66 3.36 -28.89
CA GLU A 119 18.54 2.61 -28.01
C GLU A 119 17.63 1.63 -27.26
N HIS A 120 17.52 0.41 -27.78
CA HIS A 120 17.03 -0.70 -26.99
C HIS A 120 17.99 -0.83 -25.80
N PRO A 121 17.51 -0.60 -24.56
CA PRO A 121 18.32 -0.86 -23.39
C PRO A 121 18.83 -2.31 -23.49
N PRO A 122 20.07 -2.59 -23.08
CA PRO A 122 20.55 -3.97 -23.05
C PRO A 122 19.55 -4.84 -22.28
N ALA A 123 19.29 -6.05 -22.77
CA ALA A 123 18.17 -6.89 -22.30
C ALA A 123 18.19 -7.16 -20.78
N ASP A 124 19.35 -7.00 -20.14
CA ASP A 124 19.53 -7.12 -18.69
C ASP A 124 18.92 -5.94 -17.89
N ASP A 125 18.95 -4.72 -18.43
CA ASP A 125 18.39 -3.54 -17.80
C ASP A 125 16.85 -3.59 -17.74
N GLY A 126 16.23 -4.08 -18.81
CA GLY A 126 14.77 -4.29 -18.88
C GLY A 126 14.29 -5.32 -17.85
N ALA A 127 14.96 -6.48 -17.77
CA ALA A 127 14.63 -7.53 -16.81
C ALA A 127 14.80 -7.05 -15.36
N ARG A 128 15.90 -6.36 -15.04
CA ARG A 128 16.14 -5.80 -13.70
C ARG A 128 15.09 -4.73 -13.33
N ALA A 129 14.71 -3.88 -14.27
CA ALA A 129 13.68 -2.87 -14.04
C ALA A 129 12.31 -3.49 -13.77
N HIS A 130 11.95 -4.56 -14.49
CA HIS A 130 10.71 -5.30 -14.27
C HIS A 130 10.68 -5.99 -12.90
N VAL A 131 11.72 -6.77 -12.56
CA VAL A 131 11.84 -7.42 -11.24
C VAL A 131 11.78 -6.38 -10.12
N ARG A 132 12.48 -5.24 -10.27
CA ARG A 132 12.44 -4.17 -9.26
C ARG A 132 11.06 -3.53 -9.13
N HIS A 133 10.27 -3.45 -10.19
CA HIS A 133 8.89 -2.97 -10.12
C HIS A 133 8.01 -3.95 -9.35
N GLU A 134 8.17 -5.25 -9.59
CA GLU A 134 7.44 -6.30 -8.90
C GLU A 134 7.74 -6.31 -7.40
N LEU A 135 9.02 -6.31 -7.02
CA LEU A 135 9.44 -6.22 -5.61
C LEU A 135 8.87 -4.98 -4.90
N ARG A 136 8.73 -3.86 -5.63
CA ARG A 136 8.15 -2.61 -5.09
C ARG A 136 6.64 -2.65 -4.93
N ASP A 137 5.95 -3.41 -5.77
CA ASP A 137 4.50 -3.54 -5.71
C ASP A 137 4.10 -4.57 -4.63
N ALA A 138 4.96 -5.55 -4.34
CA ALA A 138 4.83 -6.51 -3.23
C ALA A 138 5.28 -5.98 -1.85
N THR A 139 5.92 -4.80 -1.78
CA THR A 139 6.37 -4.18 -0.51
C THR A 139 5.28 -4.08 0.59
N PRO A 140 4.00 -3.80 0.28
CA PRO A 140 2.92 -3.82 1.24
C PRO A 140 2.81 -5.11 2.05
N ILE A 141 3.07 -6.27 1.44
CA ILE A 141 2.96 -7.60 2.07
C ILE A 141 4.01 -7.74 3.17
N ILE A 142 5.30 -7.58 2.84
CA ILE A 142 6.38 -7.65 3.85
C ILE A 142 6.18 -6.61 4.95
N SER A 143 5.82 -5.37 4.59
CA SER A 143 5.64 -4.29 5.56
C SER A 143 4.51 -4.56 6.57
N SER A 144 3.56 -5.46 6.25
CA SER A 144 2.44 -5.80 7.12
C SER A 144 2.84 -6.71 8.28
N ALA A 145 3.87 -7.55 8.11
CA ALA A 145 4.33 -8.48 9.13
C ALA A 145 5.35 -7.87 10.10
N ILE A 146 6.14 -6.89 9.65
CA ILE A 146 7.26 -6.35 10.44
C ILE A 146 6.81 -5.71 11.75
N LEU A 147 5.85 -4.77 11.72
CA LEU A 147 5.43 -4.06 12.93
C LEU A 147 4.78 -5.00 13.97
N PRO A 148 3.87 -5.91 13.59
CA PRO A 148 3.36 -6.93 14.51
C PRO A 148 4.46 -7.87 15.02
N ALA A 149 5.38 -8.29 14.16
CA ALA A 149 6.50 -9.15 14.58
C ALA A 149 7.41 -8.46 15.60
N ILE A 150 7.67 -7.16 15.46
CA ILE A 150 8.41 -6.38 16.46
C ILE A 150 7.64 -6.37 17.80
N ALA A 151 6.34 -6.12 17.78
CA ALA A 151 5.53 -6.13 19.01
C ALA A 151 5.58 -7.49 19.71
N LEU A 152 5.51 -8.59 18.94
CA LEU A 152 5.65 -9.95 19.47
C LEU A 152 7.07 -10.24 19.98
N ALA A 153 8.10 -9.77 19.27
CA ALA A 153 9.49 -9.95 19.66
C ALA A 153 9.82 -9.23 20.98
N LEU A 154 9.18 -8.09 21.26
CA LEU A 154 9.28 -7.42 22.56
C LEU A 154 8.62 -8.22 23.69
N GLY A 155 7.56 -8.97 23.39
CA GLY A 155 6.97 -9.93 24.34
C GLY A 155 7.89 -11.11 24.59
N TRP A 156 8.49 -11.65 23.53
CA TRP A 156 9.46 -12.74 23.60
C TRP A 156 10.74 -12.37 24.37
N ALA A 157 11.20 -11.12 24.25
CA ALA A 157 12.35 -10.61 24.98
C ALA A 157 12.04 -10.19 26.43
N ASP A 158 10.87 -10.53 26.96
CA ASP A 158 10.37 -10.17 28.30
C ASP A 158 10.35 -8.65 28.59
N VAL A 159 10.38 -7.81 27.54
CA VAL A 159 10.29 -6.34 27.68
C VAL A 159 8.85 -5.92 27.99
N LEU A 160 7.88 -6.67 27.48
CA LEU A 160 6.44 -6.45 27.66
C LEU A 160 5.79 -7.77 28.11
N PRO A 161 4.78 -7.74 29.00
CA PRO A 161 4.05 -8.95 29.31
C PRO A 161 3.38 -9.52 28.05
N THR A 162 3.39 -10.85 27.90
CA THR A 162 2.88 -11.58 26.71
C THR A 162 1.50 -11.11 26.25
N ALA A 163 0.59 -10.86 27.19
CA ALA A 163 -0.76 -10.37 26.90
C ALA A 163 -0.75 -9.00 26.18
N TRP A 164 0.11 -8.08 26.63
CA TRP A 164 0.26 -6.76 26.01
C TRP A 164 0.95 -6.86 24.66
N ALA A 165 1.98 -7.69 24.51
CA ALA A 165 2.66 -7.90 23.24
C ALA A 165 1.71 -8.44 22.15
N HIS A 166 0.91 -9.46 22.50
CA HIS A 166 -0.09 -10.03 21.58
C HIS A 166 -1.21 -9.03 21.27
N GLY A 167 -1.70 -8.31 22.29
CA GLY A 167 -2.73 -7.27 22.11
C GLY A 167 -2.26 -6.11 21.23
N LEU A 168 -1.03 -5.64 21.42
CA LEU A 168 -0.41 -4.59 20.61
C LEU A 168 -0.19 -5.04 19.16
N ALA A 169 0.29 -6.27 18.94
CA ALA A 169 0.41 -6.85 17.62
C ALA A 169 -0.95 -6.88 16.90
N GLY A 170 -2.01 -7.28 17.61
CA GLY A 170 -3.38 -7.27 17.09
C GLY A 170 -3.86 -5.85 16.76
N ALA A 171 -3.65 -4.90 17.67
CA ALA A 171 -4.01 -3.50 17.47
C ALA A 171 -3.31 -2.88 16.24
N VAL A 172 -2.03 -3.19 16.02
CA VAL A 172 -1.28 -2.75 14.83
C VAL A 172 -1.95 -3.26 13.55
N VAL A 173 -2.30 -4.54 13.47
CA VAL A 173 -2.95 -5.12 12.29
C VAL A 173 -4.34 -4.51 12.09
N VAL A 174 -5.14 -4.40 13.14
CA VAL A 174 -6.48 -3.77 13.10
C VAL A 174 -6.39 -2.34 12.55
N LEU A 175 -5.44 -1.54 13.05
CA LEU A 175 -5.24 -0.16 12.60
C LEU A 175 -4.84 -0.11 11.12
N ARG A 176 -4.00 -1.04 10.66
CA ARG A 176 -3.64 -1.14 9.24
C ARG A 176 -4.85 -1.46 8.38
N ILE A 177 -5.68 -2.44 8.77
CA ILE A 177 -6.90 -2.79 8.02
C ILE A 177 -7.89 -1.61 8.02
N ALA A 178 -8.07 -0.94 9.16
CA ALA A 178 -8.91 0.26 9.27
C ALA A 178 -8.42 1.42 8.37
N SER A 179 -7.11 1.49 8.12
CA SER A 179 -6.51 2.51 7.26
C SER A 179 -6.65 2.21 5.76
N VAL A 180 -7.02 0.98 5.37
CA VAL A 180 -7.17 0.57 3.96
C VAL A 180 -8.02 1.55 3.17
N PRO A 181 -9.26 1.90 3.57
CA PRO A 181 -10.13 2.75 2.75
C PRO A 181 -9.52 4.14 2.53
N ILE A 182 -8.81 4.66 3.53
CA ILE A 182 -8.09 5.94 3.44
C ILE A 182 -6.96 5.82 2.41
N VAL A 183 -6.21 4.72 2.44
CA VAL A 183 -5.14 4.44 1.47
C VAL A 183 -5.73 4.30 0.05
N VAL A 184 -6.88 3.64 -0.12
CA VAL A 184 -7.59 3.55 -1.42
C VAL A 184 -7.88 4.94 -1.97
N GLU A 185 -8.54 5.77 -1.18
CA GLU A 185 -8.98 7.09 -1.62
C GLU A 185 -7.78 7.98 -1.96
N ARG A 186 -6.70 7.85 -1.18
CA ARG A 186 -5.43 8.55 -1.39
C ARG A 186 -4.72 8.11 -2.67
N VAL A 187 -4.68 6.81 -2.95
CA VAL A 187 -4.04 6.27 -4.17
C VAL A 187 -4.81 6.71 -5.42
N ARG A 188 -6.14 6.82 -5.33
CA ARG A 188 -7.01 7.35 -6.39
C ARG A 188 -6.90 8.88 -6.59
N GLY A 189 -6.19 9.59 -5.72
CA GLY A 189 -6.09 11.05 -5.76
C GLY A 189 -7.36 11.78 -5.28
N ASN A 190 -8.32 11.06 -4.72
CA ASN A 190 -9.57 11.61 -4.23
C ASN A 190 -9.41 12.20 -2.82
N ARG A 191 -10.34 13.09 -2.44
CA ARG A 191 -10.43 13.61 -1.07
C ARG A 191 -11.08 12.56 -0.16
N VAL A 192 -10.53 12.38 1.04
CA VAL A 192 -11.09 11.46 2.05
C VAL A 192 -12.49 11.91 2.43
N SER A 193 -13.51 11.13 2.05
CA SER A 193 -14.92 11.42 2.33
C SER A 193 -15.37 10.80 3.66
N MET A 194 -16.49 11.26 4.22
CA MET A 194 -17.07 10.66 5.44
C MET A 194 -17.40 9.18 5.29
N ARG A 195 -17.79 8.75 4.09
CA ARG A 195 -18.05 7.34 3.78
C ARG A 195 -16.80 6.47 3.94
N VAL A 196 -15.63 6.98 3.59
CA VAL A 196 -14.33 6.29 3.75
C VAL A 196 -13.97 6.13 5.22
N ILE A 197 -14.26 7.15 6.03
CA ILE A 197 -14.05 7.10 7.48
C ILE A 197 -14.98 6.05 8.11
N VAL A 198 -16.27 6.05 7.76
CA VAL A 198 -17.23 5.06 8.24
C VAL A 198 -16.82 3.64 7.82
N ALA A 199 -16.37 3.45 6.58
CA ALA A 199 -15.85 2.16 6.12
C ALA A 199 -14.64 1.72 6.96
N GLY A 200 -13.69 2.62 7.22
CA GLY A 200 -12.54 2.32 8.09
C GLY A 200 -12.95 1.94 9.51
N VAL A 201 -13.93 2.63 10.10
CA VAL A 201 -14.48 2.32 11.42
C VAL A 201 -15.20 0.97 11.42
N ALA A 202 -16.03 0.68 10.42
CA ALA A 202 -16.72 -0.60 10.30
C ALA A 202 -15.72 -1.77 10.18
N THR A 203 -14.67 -1.59 9.38
CA THR A 203 -13.59 -2.56 9.23
C THR A 203 -12.79 -2.75 10.52
N ALA A 204 -12.49 -1.67 11.26
CA ALA A 204 -11.87 -1.75 12.58
C ALA A 204 -12.75 -2.53 13.56
N GLY A 205 -14.06 -2.29 13.54
CA GLY A 205 -15.05 -3.00 14.35
C GLY A 205 -15.05 -4.49 14.08
N LEU A 206 -15.08 -4.91 12.81
CA LEU A 206 -14.99 -6.32 12.44
C LEU A 206 -13.70 -6.97 12.96
N ALA A 207 -12.56 -6.31 12.79
CA ALA A 207 -11.28 -6.82 13.27
C ALA A 207 -11.22 -6.89 14.81
N ALA A 208 -11.83 -5.93 15.51
CA ALA A 208 -11.98 -5.96 16.96
C ALA A 208 -12.87 -7.12 17.44
N VAL A 209 -13.95 -7.43 16.71
CA VAL A 209 -14.79 -8.61 17.00
C VAL A 209 -13.98 -9.90 16.87
N VAL A 210 -13.14 -10.04 15.84
CA VAL A 210 -12.26 -11.21 15.69
C VAL A 210 -11.31 -11.35 16.89
N VAL A 211 -10.69 -10.25 17.33
CA VAL A 211 -9.82 -10.24 18.51
C VAL A 211 -10.60 -10.61 19.77
N LEU A 212 -11.77 -10.03 19.98
CA LEU A 212 -12.61 -10.30 21.15
C LEU A 212 -13.07 -11.76 21.18
N LEU A 213 -13.51 -12.30 20.04
CA LEU A 213 -13.90 -13.69 19.91
C LEU A 213 -12.74 -14.62 20.28
N LYS A 214 -11.52 -14.31 19.82
CA LYS A 214 -10.33 -15.07 20.21
C LYS A 214 -10.08 -15.01 21.72
N VAL A 215 -10.19 -13.83 22.34
CA VAL A 215 -10.03 -13.70 23.80
C VAL A 215 -11.06 -14.52 24.55
N LEU A 216 -12.33 -14.50 24.12
CA LEU A 216 -13.41 -15.26 24.74
C LEU A 216 -13.27 -16.79 24.56
N LEU A 217 -12.75 -17.25 23.42
CA LEU A 217 -12.54 -18.68 23.14
C LEU A 217 -11.23 -19.24 23.75
N ALA A 218 -10.27 -18.36 24.06
CA ALA A 218 -8.98 -18.73 24.64
C ALA A 218 -8.96 -18.68 26.18
N HIS A 219 -10.07 -18.28 26.81
CA HIS A 219 -10.35 -18.50 28.23
C HIS A 219 -11.18 -19.78 28.37
#